data_AF-A0A920H7H9-F1
#
_entry.id   AF-A0A920H7H9-F1
#
_cell.length_a   1.000
_cell.length_b   1.000
_cell.length_c   1.000
_cell.angle_alpha   90.00
_cell.angle_beta   90.00
_cell.angle_gamma   90.00
#
_symmetry.space_group_name_H-M   'P 1'
#
loop_
_entity.id
_entity.type
_entity.pdbx_description
1 polymer ?
#
loop_
_entity_poly.entity_id
_entity_poly.type
_entity_poly.pdbx_seq_one_letter_code
_entity_poly.pdbx_strand_id
1 'polypeptide(L)'
;MLIKADAKYGANALTAVLDQKTGWRTTEMRQATSDALVLPDDLTAPDGLLHPMAVVKQLADTIPATCHVVNTSGHCAYYAAQMNKHPQSHYTVIREFGAIGNGTSFAIGVATAFPDRHVVLIDGDGSLLMNVQET
;
A
#
# COMPACT_ATOMS: atom_id res chain seq x y z
N MET A 1 -11.06 15.70 -24.87
CA MET A 1 -9.65 15.83 -25.31
C MET A 1 -8.85 14.73 -24.64
N LEU A 2 -8.10 13.93 -25.41
CA LEU A 2 -7.22 12.88 -24.87
C LEU A 2 -5.77 13.33 -25.09
N ILE A 3 -4.98 13.45 -24.03
CA ILE A 3 -3.55 13.79 -24.11
C ILE A 3 -2.76 12.50 -23.96
N LYS A 4 -2.04 12.08 -25.02
CA LYS A 4 -1.09 10.96 -24.96
C LYS A 4 0.30 11.52 -24.65
N ALA A 5 0.74 11.39 -23.41
CA ALA A 5 2.06 11.79 -22.97
C ALA A 5 2.50 10.91 -21.80
N ASP A 6 3.81 10.89 -21.53
CA ASP A 6 4.30 10.47 -20.22
C ASP A 6 3.65 11.31 -19.12
N ALA A 7 3.30 10.69 -17.99
CA ALA A 7 2.53 11.35 -16.93
C ALA A 7 3.27 12.56 -16.35
N LYS A 8 4.59 12.46 -16.14
CA LYS A 8 5.40 13.55 -15.58
C LYS A 8 5.55 14.69 -16.58
N TYR A 9 5.96 14.39 -17.81
CA TYR A 9 6.14 15.43 -18.83
C TYR A 9 4.82 16.09 -19.23
N GLY A 10 3.75 15.31 -19.35
CA GLY A 10 2.41 15.81 -19.63
C GLY A 10 1.88 16.71 -18.51
N ALA A 11 2.02 16.30 -17.24
CA ALA A 11 1.63 17.13 -16.11
C ALA A 11 2.42 18.44 -16.06
N ASN A 12 3.74 18.39 -16.24
CA ASN A 12 4.58 19.59 -16.23
C ASN A 12 4.21 20.57 -17.35
N ALA A 13 4.01 20.07 -18.57
CA ALA A 13 3.60 20.89 -19.71
C ALA A 13 2.24 21.56 -19.47
N LEU A 14 1.28 20.80 -18.91
CA LEU A 14 -0.04 21.34 -18.55
C LEU A 14 0.07 22.41 -17.45
N THR A 15 0.82 22.15 -16.38
CA THR A 15 1.00 23.11 -15.28
C THR A 15 1.71 24.39 -15.74
N ALA A 16 2.58 24.32 -16.75
CA ALA A 16 3.26 25.50 -17.28
C ALA A 16 2.35 26.46 -18.06
N VAL A 17 1.22 25.99 -18.58
CA VAL A 17 0.32 26.79 -19.44
C VAL A 17 -1.04 27.08 -18.82
N LEU A 18 -1.41 26.37 -17.75
CA LEU A 18 -2.67 26.57 -17.05
C LEU A 18 -2.50 27.58 -15.92
N ASP A 19 -3.40 28.56 -15.85
CA ASP A 19 -3.48 29.45 -14.70
C ASP A 19 -3.79 28.68 -13.42
N GLN A 20 -3.11 29.05 -12.33
CA GLN A 20 -3.41 28.51 -11.02
C GLN A 20 -4.85 28.89 -10.61
N LYS A 21 -5.71 27.89 -10.41
CA LYS A 21 -7.05 28.09 -9.86
C LYS A 21 -6.99 28.14 -8.34
N THR A 22 -7.64 29.16 -7.77
CA THR A 22 -7.85 29.32 -6.32
C THR A 22 -9.27 28.90 -5.93
N GLY A 23 -9.56 28.79 -4.63
CA GLY A 23 -10.89 28.43 -4.13
C GLY A 23 -11.15 26.92 -3.99
N TRP A 24 -10.17 26.07 -4.31
CA TRP A 24 -10.15 24.65 -3.99
C TRP A 24 -9.04 24.34 -2.98
N ARG A 25 -9.06 23.14 -2.36
CA ARG A 25 -8.21 22.79 -1.20
C ARG A 25 -8.44 23.69 0.03
N THR A 26 -9.71 23.98 0.30
CA THR A 26 -10.10 24.73 1.50
C THR A 26 -9.77 23.96 2.78
N THR A 27 -9.84 24.64 3.93
CA THR A 27 -9.65 24.00 5.24
C THR A 27 -10.63 22.86 5.44
N GLU A 28 -11.88 23.01 5.01
CA GLU A 28 -12.94 22.00 5.11
C GLU A 28 -12.62 20.77 4.24
N MET A 29 -12.13 20.95 3.01
CA MET A 29 -11.71 19.84 2.14
C MET A 29 -10.51 19.08 2.75
N ARG A 30 -9.57 19.82 3.34
CA ARG A 30 -8.43 19.21 4.03
C ARG A 30 -8.91 18.40 5.24
N GLN A 31 -9.82 18.94 6.04
CA GLN A 31 -10.38 18.24 7.19
C GLN A 31 -11.12 16.98 6.75
N ALA A 32 -12.02 17.08 5.77
CA ALA A 32 -12.74 15.92 5.23
C ALA A 32 -11.81 14.82 4.71
N THR A 33 -10.70 15.20 4.07
CA THR A 33 -9.67 14.24 3.62
C THR A 33 -8.96 13.60 4.82
N SER A 34 -8.64 14.38 5.84
CA SER A 34 -8.01 13.89 7.07
C SER A 34 -8.93 12.91 7.81
N ASP A 35 -10.22 13.24 7.92
CA ASP A 35 -11.23 12.42 8.60
C ASP A 35 -11.45 11.10 7.86
N ALA A 36 -11.47 11.13 6.52
CA ALA A 36 -11.61 9.92 5.69
C ALA A 36 -10.42 8.95 5.81
N LEU A 37 -9.26 9.42 6.28
CA LEU A 37 -8.09 8.58 6.54
C LEU A 37 -8.09 7.98 7.96
N VAL A 38 -9.03 8.37 8.81
CA VAL A 38 -9.20 7.79 10.15
C VAL A 38 -9.87 6.43 9.98
N LEU A 39 -9.09 5.37 10.24
CA LEU A 39 -9.59 4.00 10.19
C LEU A 39 -10.45 3.71 11.43
N PRO A 40 -11.50 2.88 11.30
CA PRO A 40 -12.26 2.39 12.45
C PRO A 40 -11.34 1.83 13.53
N ASP A 41 -11.72 2.02 14.80
CA ASP A 41 -10.94 1.53 15.93
C ASP A 41 -11.31 0.07 16.24
N ASP A 42 -11.07 -0.79 15.26
CA ASP A 42 -11.31 -2.23 15.35
C ASP A 42 -10.13 -2.90 16.06
N LEU A 43 -9.98 -2.63 17.37
CA LEU A 43 -8.90 -3.18 18.18
C LEU A 43 -9.14 -4.62 18.63
N THR A 44 -10.42 -5.03 18.71
CA THR A 44 -10.84 -6.33 19.22
C THR A 44 -11.82 -7.00 18.27
N ALA A 45 -11.53 -8.22 17.85
CA ALA A 45 -12.52 -9.03 17.12
C ALA A 45 -13.53 -9.65 18.11
N PRO A 46 -14.80 -9.88 17.71
CA PRO A 46 -15.84 -10.44 18.58
C PRO A 46 -15.52 -11.82 19.17
N ASP A 47 -14.60 -12.56 18.54
CA ASP A 47 -14.12 -13.87 18.95
C ASP A 47 -12.95 -13.82 19.96
N GLY A 48 -12.54 -12.62 20.39
CA GLY A 48 -11.42 -12.42 21.31
C GLY A 48 -10.04 -12.55 20.66
N LEU A 49 -9.96 -12.72 19.34
CA LEU A 49 -8.71 -12.75 18.58
C LEU A 49 -8.28 -11.33 18.16
N LEU A 50 -7.06 -11.24 17.62
CA LEU A 50 -6.55 -10.00 17.06
C LEU A 50 -7.31 -9.65 15.78
N HIS A 51 -7.90 -8.45 15.76
CA HIS A 51 -8.50 -7.94 14.55
C HIS A 51 -7.40 -7.56 13.53
N PRO A 52 -7.50 -7.95 12.24
CA PRO A 52 -6.43 -7.69 11.27
C PRO A 52 -6.07 -6.21 11.09
N MET A 53 -7.05 -5.31 11.28
CA MET A 53 -6.80 -3.87 11.24
C MET A 53 -5.89 -3.39 12.39
N ALA A 54 -6.07 -3.90 13.60
CA ALA A 54 -5.17 -3.62 14.72
C ALA A 54 -3.75 -4.12 14.45
N VAL A 55 -3.63 -5.32 13.88
CA VAL A 55 -2.32 -5.89 13.50
C VAL A 55 -1.63 -5.00 12.49
N VAL A 56 -2.31 -4.59 11.41
CA VAL A 56 -1.68 -3.75 10.38
C VAL A 56 -1.36 -2.34 10.88
N LYS A 57 -2.20 -1.73 11.73
CA LYS A 57 -1.86 -0.46 12.40
C LYS A 57 -0.56 -0.57 13.19
N GLN A 58 -0.43 -1.62 13.99
CA GLN A 58 0.80 -1.85 14.76
C GLN A 58 2.00 -2.11 13.86
N LEU A 59 1.85 -2.89 12.79
CA LEU A 59 2.91 -3.13 11.81
C LEU A 59 3.32 -1.83 11.09
N ALA A 60 2.38 -0.94 10.77
CA ALA A 60 2.66 0.35 10.13
C ALA A 60 3.55 1.26 11.00
N ASP A 61 3.42 1.18 12.32
CA ASP A 61 4.24 1.94 13.26
C ASP A 61 5.56 1.22 13.61
N THR A 62 5.63 -0.10 13.42
CA THR A 62 6.77 -0.93 13.82
C THR A 62 7.77 -1.17 12.68
N ILE A 63 7.29 -1.37 11.44
CA ILE A 63 8.14 -1.66 10.30
C ILE A 63 8.94 -0.38 9.95
N PRO A 64 10.28 -0.43 9.95
CA PRO A 64 11.09 0.72 9.58
C PRO A 64 10.80 1.17 8.15
N ALA A 65 10.78 2.49 7.91
CA ALA A 65 10.58 3.08 6.58
C ALA A 65 11.63 2.64 5.53
N THR A 66 12.78 2.10 5.98
CA THR A 66 13.83 1.54 5.13
C THR A 66 13.53 0.13 4.63
N CYS A 67 12.58 -0.58 5.24
CA CYS A 67 12.15 -1.89 4.79
C CYS A 67 11.24 -1.79 3.56
N HIS A 68 11.31 -2.78 2.69
CA HIS A 68 10.41 -2.91 1.55
C HIS A 68 9.23 -3.82 1.91
N VAL A 69 8.02 -3.27 1.87
CA VAL A 69 6.81 -4.06 2.13
C VAL A 69 6.27 -4.60 0.81
N VAL A 70 5.96 -5.90 0.78
CA VAL A 70 5.25 -6.56 -0.32
C VAL A 70 3.90 -7.01 0.21
N ASN A 71 2.81 -6.60 -0.44
CA ASN A 71 1.48 -7.08 -0.07
C ASN A 71 0.77 -7.82 -1.22
N THR A 72 0.13 -8.93 -0.86
CA THR A 72 -0.52 -9.81 -1.83
C THR A 72 -1.98 -9.45 -2.05
N SER A 73 -2.66 -10.25 -2.88
CA SER A 73 -4.08 -10.12 -3.20
C SER A 73 -4.98 -10.81 -2.16
N GLY A 74 -6.30 -10.83 -2.41
CA GLY A 74 -7.28 -11.41 -1.51
C GLY A 74 -7.70 -10.45 -0.39
N HIS A 75 -8.33 -10.96 0.67
CA HIS A 75 -8.88 -10.11 1.73
C HIS A 75 -7.78 -9.36 2.53
N CYS A 76 -6.60 -9.96 2.69
CA CYS A 76 -5.48 -9.34 3.42
C CYS A 76 -5.01 -8.02 2.79
N ALA A 77 -5.19 -7.87 1.47
CA ALA A 77 -4.88 -6.68 0.67
C ALA A 77 -5.50 -5.40 1.24
N TYR A 78 -6.74 -5.50 1.72
CA TYR A 78 -7.51 -4.37 2.25
C TYR A 78 -6.86 -3.75 3.48
N TYR A 79 -6.38 -4.59 4.40
CA TYR A 79 -5.76 -4.14 5.63
C TYR A 79 -4.40 -3.51 5.35
N ALA A 80 -3.55 -4.20 4.59
CA ALA A 80 -2.23 -3.70 4.20
C ALA A 80 -2.29 -2.37 3.42
N ALA A 81 -3.34 -2.14 2.62
CA ALA A 81 -3.54 -0.87 1.92
C ALA A 81 -3.69 0.35 2.86
N GLN A 82 -3.94 0.14 4.15
CA GLN A 82 -4.06 1.21 5.13
C GLN A 82 -2.73 1.74 5.66
N MET A 83 -1.59 1.12 5.29
CA MET A 83 -0.24 1.55 5.67
C MET A 83 0.23 2.80 4.88
N ASN A 84 -0.62 3.82 4.77
CA ASN A 84 -0.43 5.01 3.92
C ASN A 84 0.83 5.83 4.22
N LYS A 85 1.39 5.70 5.44
CA LYS A 85 2.61 6.40 5.88
C LYS A 85 3.90 5.73 5.38
N HIS A 86 3.85 4.46 4.97
CA HIS A 86 5.05 3.77 4.49
C HIS A 86 5.49 4.36 3.14
N PRO A 87 6.81 4.51 2.86
CA PRO A 87 7.26 5.08 1.61
C PRO A 87 6.79 4.26 0.40
N GLN A 88 6.12 4.91 -0.55
CA GLN A 88 5.61 4.24 -1.75
C GLN A 88 6.72 3.70 -2.67
N SER A 89 7.94 4.25 -2.55
CA SER A 89 9.14 3.71 -3.21
C SER A 89 9.66 2.41 -2.59
N HIS A 90 9.10 2.02 -1.45
CA HIS A 90 9.43 0.83 -0.66
C HIS A 90 8.18 -0.01 -0.38
N TYR A 91 7.18 0.08 -1.26
CA TYR A 91 5.92 -0.63 -1.12
C TYR A 91 5.52 -1.23 -2.48
N THR A 92 5.39 -2.55 -2.56
CA THR A 92 4.97 -3.27 -3.76
C THR A 92 3.63 -3.93 -3.51
N VAL A 93 2.68 -3.63 -4.38
CA VAL A 93 1.35 -4.25 -4.39
C VAL A 93 1.24 -5.20 -5.57
N ILE A 94 0.71 -6.39 -5.34
CA ILE A 94 0.48 -7.38 -6.41
C ILE A 94 -0.99 -7.28 -6.81
N ARG A 95 -1.30 -6.57 -7.91
CA ARG A 95 -2.69 -6.22 -8.30
C ARG A 95 -3.00 -6.37 -9.79
N GLU A 96 -2.00 -6.74 -10.59
CA GLU A 96 -2.09 -6.77 -12.05
C GLU A 96 -3.11 -7.81 -12.53
N PHE A 97 -2.95 -9.05 -12.06
CA PHE A 97 -3.88 -10.15 -12.36
C PHE A 97 -4.82 -10.46 -11.19
N GLY A 98 -4.46 -10.05 -9.97
CA GLY A 98 -5.25 -10.31 -8.76
C GLY A 98 -5.19 -11.74 -8.22
N ALA A 99 -4.24 -12.56 -8.68
CA ALA A 99 -4.02 -13.90 -8.13
C ALA A 99 -3.41 -13.86 -6.73
N ILE A 100 -3.81 -14.84 -5.91
CA ILE A 100 -3.14 -15.22 -4.66
C ILE A 100 -2.09 -16.32 -4.93
N GLY A 101 -1.18 -16.56 -3.97
CA GLY A 101 -0.15 -17.61 -4.05
C GLY A 101 1.20 -17.14 -4.58
N ASN A 102 1.31 -15.90 -5.06
CA ASN A 102 2.54 -15.35 -5.65
C ASN A 102 3.34 -14.44 -4.71
N GLY A 103 2.93 -14.29 -3.45
CA GLY A 103 3.57 -13.40 -2.47
C GLY A 103 5.05 -13.66 -2.29
N THR A 104 5.42 -14.92 -2.01
CA THR A 104 6.81 -15.32 -1.79
C THR A 104 7.69 -15.04 -3.00
N SER A 105 7.24 -15.37 -4.20
CA SER A 105 8.00 -15.13 -5.44
C SER A 105 8.28 -13.64 -5.68
N PHE A 106 7.29 -12.78 -5.45
CA PHE A 106 7.48 -11.33 -5.55
C PHE A 106 8.41 -10.80 -4.45
N ALA A 107 8.28 -11.29 -3.21
CA ALA A 107 9.16 -10.90 -2.12
C ALA A 107 10.63 -11.26 -2.40
N ILE A 108 10.89 -12.47 -2.93
CA ILE A 108 12.23 -12.89 -3.37
C ILE A 108 12.74 -11.98 -4.49
N GLY A 109 11.90 -11.66 -5.47
CA GLY A 109 12.27 -10.76 -6.56
C GLY A 109 12.65 -9.37 -6.08
N VAL A 110 11.88 -8.80 -5.14
CA VAL A 110 12.19 -7.52 -4.51
C VAL A 110 13.49 -7.60 -3.70
N ALA A 111 13.69 -8.65 -2.90
CA ALA A 111 14.92 -8.83 -2.12
C ALA A 111 16.15 -8.96 -3.02
N THR A 112 16.01 -9.63 -4.16
CA THR A 112 17.08 -9.77 -5.16
C THR A 112 17.39 -8.44 -5.84
N ALA A 113 16.37 -7.63 -6.16
CA ALA A 113 16.55 -6.32 -6.79
C ALA A 113 17.09 -5.25 -5.84
N PHE A 114 16.81 -5.38 -4.55
CA PHE A 114 17.19 -4.43 -3.50
C PHE A 114 17.88 -5.15 -2.33
N PRO A 115 19.10 -5.67 -2.51
CA PRO A 115 19.78 -6.50 -1.51
C PRO A 115 20.05 -5.77 -0.18
N ASP A 116 20.11 -4.44 -0.20
CA ASP A 116 20.32 -3.61 1.00
C ASP A 116 19.03 -3.30 1.78
N ARG A 117 17.87 -3.80 1.32
CA ARG A 117 16.57 -3.57 1.97
C ARG A 117 16.06 -4.86 2.58
N HIS A 118 15.65 -4.80 3.85
CA HIS A 118 14.87 -5.88 4.44
C HIS A 118 13.48 -5.91 3.81
N VAL A 119 13.05 -7.10 3.38
CA VAL A 119 11.73 -7.29 2.76
C VAL A 119 10.76 -7.88 3.79
N VAL A 120 9.58 -7.27 3.91
CA VAL A 120 8.47 -7.76 4.73
C VAL A 120 7.31 -8.14 3.81
N LEU A 121 7.00 -9.43 3.75
CA LEU A 121 5.84 -9.93 3.03
C LEU A 121 4.63 -9.96 3.96
N ILE A 122 3.56 -9.26 3.57
CA ILE A 122 2.24 -9.35 4.20
C ILE A 122 1.35 -10.16 3.26
N ASP A 123 1.03 -11.39 3.69
CA ASP A 123 0.26 -12.35 2.91
C ASP A 123 -0.87 -12.99 3.73
N GLY A 124 -1.87 -13.53 3.05
CA GLY A 124 -2.90 -14.38 3.62
C GLY A 124 -2.43 -15.83 3.73
N ASP A 125 -3.00 -16.56 4.69
CA ASP A 125 -2.75 -17.99 4.90
C ASP A 125 -3.05 -18.85 3.66
N GLY A 126 -4.16 -18.60 2.97
CA GLY A 126 -4.52 -19.32 1.75
C GLY A 126 -3.52 -19.12 0.61
N SER A 127 -2.90 -17.94 0.53
CA SER A 127 -1.83 -17.66 -0.45
C SER A 127 -0.54 -18.37 -0.04
N LEU A 128 -0.16 -18.29 1.24
CA LEU A 128 1.02 -18.97 1.77
C LEU A 128 0.95 -20.49 1.51
N LEU A 129 -0.20 -21.12 1.76
CA LEU A 129 -0.40 -22.56 1.57
C LEU A 129 -0.18 -23.03 0.12
N MET A 130 -0.31 -22.16 -0.87
CA MET A 130 -0.08 -22.54 -2.27
C MET A 130 1.40 -22.71 -2.61
N ASN A 131 2.28 -21.93 -1.96
CA ASN A 131 3.68 -21.78 -2.35
C ASN A 131 4.65 -21.81 -1.16
N VAL A 132 4.26 -22.37 -0.01
CA VAL A 132 5.11 -22.43 1.19
C VAL A 132 6.46 -23.10 0.94
N GLN A 133 6.52 -24.10 0.04
CA GLN A 133 7.76 -24.76 -0.38
C GLN A 133 8.83 -23.86 -1.03
N GLU A 134 8.48 -22.64 -1.41
CA GLU A 134 9.40 -21.64 -1.99
C GLU A 134 10.01 -20.71 -0.93
N THR A 135 9.71 -20.92 0.36
CA THR A 135 10.16 -20.09 1.49
C THR A 135 11.43 -20.66 2.12
#